data_AF-A0A2J5NEL4-F1
#
_entry.id   AF-A0A2J5NEL4-F1
#
_cell.length_a   1.000
_cell.length_b   1.000
_cell.length_c   1.000
_cell.angle_alpha   90.00
_cell.angle_beta   90.00
_cell.angle_gamma   90.00
#
_symmetry.space_group_name_H-M   'P 1'
#
loop_
_entity.id
_entity.type
_entity.pdbx_description
1 polymer ?
#
loop_
_entity_poly.entity_id
_entity_poly.type
_entity_poly.pdbx_seq_one_letter_code
_entity_poly.pdbx_strand_id
1 'polypeptide(L)'
;TLSVALGTLVLSIMLWVFIPKGFFPIQDNGIIQGTLQAPQSASFANMAERQQQVSAAILNDPAVESLTSYVGVDGTNPALNSARLQINLKPLDERDDRVQTVIARLQNAVSGIPGIELYLQPTQDLTIDTTVSRTQYQFTLQANSLDALSNWVPQLLARLQALPQLSDVSSDWQDKGLAAYINVDRDSASRLGISMA
;
A
#
# COMPACT_ATOMS: atom_id res chain seq x y z
N THR A 1 -28.58 -27.24 40.11
CA THR A 1 -28.65 -25.84 39.62
C THR A 1 -27.33 -25.10 39.78
N LEU A 2 -26.68 -25.16 40.94
CA LEU A 2 -25.37 -24.51 41.18
C LEU A 2 -24.25 -24.98 40.22
N SER A 3 -24.13 -26.28 39.99
CA SER A 3 -23.12 -26.83 39.06
C SER A 3 -23.34 -26.40 37.61
N VAL A 4 -24.61 -26.22 37.21
CA VAL A 4 -24.97 -25.71 35.88
C VAL A 4 -24.53 -24.26 35.76
N ALA A 5 -24.83 -23.42 36.76
CA ALA A 5 -24.41 -22.02 36.79
C ALA A 5 -22.88 -21.85 36.77
N LEU A 6 -22.15 -22.68 37.52
CA LEU A 6 -20.69 -22.66 37.50
C LEU A 6 -20.14 -23.10 36.13
N GLY A 7 -20.76 -24.11 35.53
CA GLY A 7 -20.43 -24.58 34.18
C GLY A 7 -20.63 -23.52 33.12
N THR A 8 -21.76 -22.79 33.12
CA THR A 8 -21.99 -21.70 32.18
C THR A 8 -21.07 -20.51 32.41
N LEU A 9 -20.70 -20.20 33.66
CA LEU A 9 -19.73 -19.15 33.96
C LEU A 9 -18.36 -19.47 33.34
N VAL A 10 -17.85 -20.69 33.59
CA VAL A 10 -16.56 -21.13 33.06
C VAL A 10 -16.58 -21.16 31.54
N LEU A 11 -17.65 -21.67 30.93
CA LEU A 11 -17.81 -21.69 29.47
C LEU A 11 -17.81 -20.27 28.88
N SER A 12 -18.49 -19.33 29.54
CA SER A 12 -18.54 -17.93 29.10
C SER A 12 -17.16 -17.27 29.15
N ILE A 13 -16.40 -17.49 30.22
CA ILE A 13 -15.02 -16.98 30.35
C ILE A 13 -14.12 -17.62 29.28
N MET A 14 -14.26 -18.94 29.06
CA MET A 14 -13.50 -19.64 28.03
C MET A 14 -13.78 -19.05 26.65
N LEU A 15 -15.05 -18.90 26.27
CA LEU A 15 -15.45 -18.28 25.01
C LEU A 15 -14.92 -16.85 24.89
N TRP A 16 -14.99 -16.06 25.97
CA TRP A 16 -14.46 -14.70 25.96
C TRP A 16 -12.95 -14.63 25.72
N VAL A 17 -12.17 -15.59 26.23
CA VAL A 17 -10.72 -15.67 25.98
C VAL A 17 -10.41 -16.13 24.56
N PHE A 18 -11.21 -17.03 24.00
CA PHE A 18 -10.99 -17.57 22.64
C PHE A 18 -11.53 -16.69 21.51
N ILE A 19 -12.50 -15.82 21.77
CA ILE A 19 -13.05 -14.94 20.74
C ILE A 19 -11.94 -14.02 20.24
N PRO A 20 -11.58 -14.07 18.94
CA PRO A 20 -10.56 -13.21 18.38
C PRO A 20 -11.02 -11.75 18.49
N LYS A 21 -10.17 -10.93 19.11
CA LYS A 21 -10.44 -9.48 19.23
C LYS A 21 -10.15 -8.83 17.88
N GLY A 22 -11.14 -8.18 17.29
CA GLY A 22 -11.02 -7.36 16.09
C GLY A 22 -11.66 -6.00 16.33
N PHE A 23 -11.21 -4.98 15.60
CA PHE A 23 -11.75 -3.63 15.72
C PHE A 23 -13.09 -3.51 14.97
N PHE A 24 -13.14 -3.97 13.71
CA PHE A 24 -14.35 -4.22 12.93
C PHE A 24 -14.10 -5.35 11.91
N PRO A 25 -15.12 -6.14 11.53
CA PRO A 25 -14.97 -7.09 10.43
C PRO A 25 -14.82 -6.35 9.10
N ILE A 26 -13.96 -6.87 8.23
CA ILE A 26 -13.80 -6.37 6.87
C ILE A 26 -15.14 -6.51 6.15
N GLN A 27 -15.66 -5.38 5.66
CA GLN A 27 -16.89 -5.34 4.88
C GLN A 27 -16.58 -5.48 3.39
N ASP A 28 -17.47 -6.16 2.68
CA ASP A 28 -17.39 -6.27 1.24
C ASP A 28 -18.34 -5.28 0.59
N ASN A 29 -17.84 -4.06 0.40
CA ASN A 29 -18.63 -2.94 -0.15
C ASN A 29 -18.50 -2.84 -1.68
N GLY A 30 -17.90 -3.84 -2.33
CA GLY A 30 -17.68 -3.85 -3.77
C GLY A 30 -16.63 -2.84 -4.25
N ILE A 31 -15.83 -2.24 -3.37
CA ILE A 31 -14.78 -1.28 -3.74
C ILE A 31 -13.45 -1.70 -3.13
N ILE A 32 -12.43 -1.86 -3.98
CA ILE A 32 -11.04 -2.09 -3.58
C ILE A 32 -10.22 -0.86 -3.96
N GLN A 33 -9.45 -0.35 -3.00
CA GLN A 33 -8.40 0.63 -3.24
C GLN A 33 -7.07 -0.07 -3.45
N GLY A 34 -6.33 0.37 -4.47
CA GLY A 34 -5.02 -0.15 -4.81
C GLY A 34 -3.96 0.94 -4.85
N THR A 35 -2.75 0.60 -4.44
CA THR A 35 -1.56 1.43 -4.67
C THR A 35 -0.54 0.62 -5.46
N LEU A 36 -0.09 1.20 -6.57
CA LEU A 36 1.00 0.68 -7.37
C LEU A 36 2.29 1.40 -7.02
N GLN A 37 3.37 0.64 -6.89
CA GLN A 37 4.72 1.17 -6.69
C GLN A 37 5.69 0.60 -7.71
N ALA A 38 6.35 1.49 -8.44
CA ALA A 38 7.47 1.17 -9.32
C ALA A 38 8.82 1.59 -8.69
N PRO A 39 9.95 1.14 -9.24
CA PRO A 39 11.28 1.59 -8.83
C PRO A 39 11.40 3.12 -8.82
N GLN A 40 12.17 3.67 -7.88
CA GLN A 40 12.33 5.11 -7.69
C GLN A 40 12.96 5.83 -8.90
N SER A 41 13.63 5.09 -9.78
CA SER A 41 14.21 5.59 -11.04
C SER A 41 13.23 5.55 -12.22
N ALA A 42 12.00 5.07 -12.02
CA ALA A 42 11.01 4.96 -13.09
C ALA A 42 10.56 6.35 -13.56
N SER A 43 10.58 6.56 -14.87
CA SER A 43 9.98 7.74 -15.50
C SER A 43 8.45 7.62 -15.53
N PHE A 44 7.77 8.75 -15.65
CA PHE A 44 6.31 8.79 -15.81
C PHE A 44 5.82 7.92 -16.97
N ALA A 45 6.50 7.94 -18.12
CA ALA A 45 6.15 7.13 -19.28
C ALA A 45 6.22 5.62 -18.99
N ASN A 46 7.30 5.17 -18.33
CA ASN A 46 7.43 3.78 -17.89
C ASN A 46 6.35 3.40 -16.87
N MET A 47 5.98 4.32 -15.97
CA MET A 47 4.92 4.08 -14.99
C MET A 47 3.55 3.94 -15.68
N ALA A 48 3.24 4.81 -16.65
CA ALA A 48 2.00 4.77 -17.39
C ALA A 48 1.84 3.46 -18.20
N GLU A 49 2.90 2.99 -18.85
CA GLU A 49 2.89 1.71 -19.59
C GLU A 49 2.62 0.53 -18.65
N ARG A 50 3.31 0.47 -17.52
CA ARG A 50 3.12 -0.60 -16.52
C ARG A 50 1.73 -0.56 -15.90
N GLN A 51 1.25 0.64 -15.60
CA GLN A 51 -0.10 0.84 -15.09
C GLN A 51 -1.15 0.35 -16.10
N GLN A 52 -0.96 0.59 -17.40
CA GLN A 52 -1.86 0.07 -18.42
C GLN A 52 -1.86 -1.47 -18.47
N GLN A 53 -0.69 -2.11 -18.34
CA GLN A 53 -0.58 -3.57 -18.26
C GLN A 53 -1.29 -4.13 -17.03
N VAL A 54 -1.09 -3.50 -15.87
CA VAL A 54 -1.78 -3.86 -14.62
C VAL A 54 -3.29 -3.68 -14.76
N SER A 55 -3.73 -2.54 -15.30
CA SER A 55 -5.15 -2.25 -15.51
C SER A 55 -5.81 -3.28 -16.41
N ALA A 56 -5.14 -3.69 -17.49
CA ALA A 56 -5.63 -4.75 -18.37
C ALA A 56 -5.72 -6.11 -17.64
N ALA A 57 -4.72 -6.46 -16.84
CA ALA A 57 -4.73 -7.70 -16.05
C ALA A 57 -5.88 -7.72 -15.03
N ILE A 58 -6.14 -6.59 -14.36
CA ILE A 58 -7.23 -6.46 -13.38
C ILE A 58 -8.60 -6.53 -14.08
N LEU A 59 -8.78 -5.84 -15.22
CA LEU A 59 -10.04 -5.83 -15.96
C LEU A 59 -10.39 -7.19 -16.59
N ASN A 60 -9.41 -8.08 -16.78
CA ASN A 60 -9.67 -9.45 -17.23
C ASN A 60 -10.32 -10.33 -16.15
N ASP A 61 -10.34 -9.90 -14.89
CA ASP A 61 -10.97 -10.64 -13.81
C ASP A 61 -12.50 -10.53 -13.88
N PRO A 62 -13.25 -11.66 -13.87
CA PRO A 62 -14.70 -11.63 -14.02
C PRO A 62 -15.44 -10.95 -12.87
N ALA A 63 -14.82 -10.80 -11.69
CA ALA A 63 -15.41 -10.13 -10.54
C ALA A 63 -15.28 -8.59 -10.61
N VAL A 64 -14.45 -8.07 -11.51
CA VAL A 64 -14.24 -6.62 -11.69
C VAL A 64 -15.31 -6.06 -12.63
N GLU A 65 -15.95 -4.97 -12.21
CA GLU A 65 -16.91 -4.22 -13.03
C GLU A 65 -16.23 -3.05 -13.73
N SER A 66 -15.44 -2.27 -12.99
CA SER A 66 -14.71 -1.13 -13.54
C SER A 66 -13.44 -0.82 -12.74
N LEU A 67 -12.52 -0.11 -13.38
CA LEU A 67 -11.27 0.33 -12.78
C LEU A 67 -11.00 1.78 -13.15
N THR A 68 -10.69 2.59 -12.14
CA THR A 68 -10.18 3.95 -12.30
C THR A 68 -8.72 3.99 -11.84
N SER A 69 -7.85 4.66 -12.59
CA SER A 69 -6.43 4.79 -12.27
C SER A 69 -6.00 6.24 -12.27
N TYR A 70 -5.18 6.60 -11.29
CA TYR A 70 -4.56 7.92 -11.13
C TYR A 70 -3.04 7.74 -11.10
N VAL A 71 -2.34 8.38 -12.05
CA VAL A 71 -0.87 8.33 -12.16
C VAL A 71 -0.31 9.73 -12.07
N GLY A 72 0.81 9.88 -11.37
CA GLY A 72 1.54 11.13 -11.25
C GLY A 72 1.40 11.77 -9.88
N VAL A 73 2.10 12.90 -9.70
CA VAL A 73 2.10 13.63 -8.43
C VAL A 73 0.81 14.43 -8.32
N ASP A 74 0.05 14.18 -7.25
CA ASP A 74 -1.15 14.94 -6.89
C ASP A 74 -1.13 15.23 -5.37
N GLY A 75 -2.20 15.83 -4.83
CA GLY A 75 -2.28 16.17 -3.40
C GLY A 75 -2.16 14.96 -2.45
N THR A 76 -2.24 13.74 -2.97
CA THR A 76 -2.25 12.46 -2.24
C THR A 76 -1.18 11.48 -2.72
N ASN A 77 -0.67 11.64 -3.96
CA ASN A 77 0.42 10.87 -4.54
C ASN A 77 1.72 11.69 -4.50
N PRO A 78 2.63 11.43 -3.54
CA PRO A 78 3.81 12.27 -3.34
C PRO A 78 4.92 12.04 -4.38
N ALA A 79 4.88 10.95 -5.15
CA ALA A 79 5.99 10.54 -6.02
C ALA A 79 5.54 10.04 -7.41
N LEU A 80 6.36 10.32 -8.42
CA LEU A 80 6.13 9.95 -9.82
C LEU A 80 6.13 8.43 -10.09
N ASN A 81 6.76 7.65 -9.22
CA ASN A 81 6.82 6.19 -9.29
C ASN A 81 5.68 5.50 -8.53
N SER A 82 4.63 6.25 -8.17
CA SER A 82 3.44 5.72 -7.51
C SER A 82 2.17 6.03 -8.31
N ALA A 83 1.21 5.12 -8.25
CA ALA A 83 -0.12 5.31 -8.82
C ALA A 83 -1.19 4.73 -7.90
N ARG A 84 -2.40 5.27 -7.98
CA ARG A 84 -3.57 4.78 -7.25
C ARG A 84 -4.58 4.17 -8.18
N LEU A 85 -5.18 3.10 -7.72
CA LEU A 85 -6.23 2.37 -8.41
C LEU A 85 -7.48 2.36 -7.53
N GLN A 86 -8.63 2.55 -8.13
CA GLN A 86 -9.91 2.22 -7.51
C GLN A 86 -10.59 1.19 -8.39
N ILE A 87 -10.84 0.02 -7.83
CA ILE A 87 -11.43 -1.12 -8.51
C ILE A 87 -12.84 -1.29 -7.95
N ASN A 88 -13.85 -1.15 -8.79
CA ASN A 88 -15.22 -1.46 -8.44
C ASN A 88 -15.49 -2.90 -8.87
N LEU A 89 -15.95 -3.70 -7.92
CA LEU A 89 -16.35 -5.09 -8.13
C LEU A 89 -17.84 -5.14 -8.45
N LYS A 90 -18.22 -6.20 -9.15
CA LYS A 90 -19.62 -6.52 -9.35
C LYS A 90 -20.33 -6.75 -8.00
N PRO A 91 -21.66 -6.56 -7.95
CA PRO A 91 -22.48 -6.93 -6.82
C PRO A 91 -22.17 -8.35 -6.31
N LEU A 92 -22.22 -8.57 -4.99
CA LEU A 92 -21.81 -9.83 -4.37
C LEU A 92 -22.67 -11.03 -4.85
N ASP A 93 -23.90 -10.77 -5.27
CA ASP A 93 -24.82 -11.73 -5.88
C ASP A 93 -24.45 -12.14 -7.31
N GLU A 94 -23.60 -11.35 -7.99
CA GLU A 94 -23.11 -11.63 -9.34
C GLU A 94 -21.67 -12.21 -9.36
N ARG A 95 -21.08 -12.48 -8.19
CA ARG A 95 -19.74 -13.08 -8.06
C ARG A 95 -19.68 -14.18 -7.01
N ASP A 96 -18.89 -15.21 -7.29
CA ASP A 96 -18.74 -16.35 -6.39
C ASP A 96 -17.79 -16.07 -5.21
N ASP A 97 -16.91 -15.07 -5.36
CA ASP A 97 -15.81 -14.80 -4.43
C ASP A 97 -15.99 -13.50 -3.64
N ARG A 98 -15.67 -13.58 -2.34
CA ARG A 98 -15.56 -12.39 -1.46
C ARG A 98 -14.31 -11.57 -1.77
N VAL A 99 -14.36 -10.29 -1.40
CA VAL A 99 -13.31 -9.30 -1.67
C VAL A 99 -11.89 -9.77 -1.32
N GLN A 100 -11.71 -10.50 -0.21
CA GLN A 100 -10.38 -10.99 0.20
C GLN A 100 -9.80 -11.99 -0.80
N THR A 101 -10.63 -12.90 -1.32
CA THR A 101 -10.22 -13.89 -2.33
C THR A 101 -9.93 -13.21 -3.66
N VAL A 102 -10.76 -12.23 -4.04
CA VAL A 102 -10.55 -11.41 -5.25
C VAL A 102 -9.23 -10.63 -5.14
N ILE A 103 -8.94 -10.00 -4.00
CA ILE A 103 -7.67 -9.28 -3.75
C ILE A 103 -6.48 -10.21 -3.97
N ALA A 104 -6.48 -11.39 -3.35
CA ALA A 104 -5.38 -12.34 -3.50
C ALA A 104 -5.22 -12.79 -4.96
N ARG A 105 -6.34 -13.01 -5.68
CA ARG A 105 -6.32 -13.37 -7.10
C ARG A 105 -5.74 -12.25 -7.98
N LEU A 106 -6.15 -11.01 -7.74
CA LEU A 106 -5.66 -9.83 -8.46
C LEU A 106 -4.17 -9.58 -8.19
N GLN A 107 -3.73 -9.67 -6.94
CA GLN A 107 -2.30 -9.57 -6.58
C GLN A 107 -1.47 -10.65 -7.29
N ASN A 108 -1.96 -11.89 -7.32
CA ASN A 108 -1.30 -12.98 -8.05
C ASN A 108 -1.26 -12.73 -9.57
N ALA A 109 -2.34 -12.24 -10.17
CA ALA A 109 -2.38 -11.92 -11.60
C ALA A 109 -1.36 -10.83 -11.98
N VAL A 110 -1.16 -9.86 -11.09
CA VAL A 110 -0.25 -8.72 -11.30
C VAL A 110 1.21 -9.06 -10.93
N SER A 111 1.43 -10.05 -10.06
CA SER A 111 2.78 -10.49 -9.65
C SER A 111 3.70 -10.91 -10.81
N GLY A 112 3.12 -11.26 -11.96
CA GLY A 112 3.87 -11.58 -13.18
C GLY A 112 4.44 -10.36 -13.91
N ILE A 113 4.03 -9.13 -13.56
CA ILE A 113 4.51 -7.91 -14.20
C ILE A 113 5.80 -7.45 -13.50
N PRO A 114 6.97 -7.52 -14.18
CA PRO A 114 8.26 -7.33 -13.52
C PRO A 114 8.47 -5.88 -13.12
N GLY A 115 8.87 -5.57 -11.89
CA GLY A 115 9.24 -4.20 -11.49
C GLY A 115 8.05 -3.29 -11.19
N ILE A 116 6.93 -3.87 -10.75
CA ILE A 116 5.84 -3.14 -10.11
C ILE A 116 5.29 -3.98 -8.95
N GLU A 117 4.94 -3.34 -7.85
CA GLU A 117 4.28 -3.96 -6.72
C GLU A 117 2.87 -3.40 -6.57
N LEU A 118 1.89 -4.27 -6.40
CA LEU A 118 0.48 -3.91 -6.22
C LEU A 118 0.03 -4.23 -4.81
N TYR A 119 -0.36 -3.19 -4.09
CA TYR A 119 -0.95 -3.26 -2.77
C TYR A 119 -2.45 -3.03 -2.91
N LEU A 120 -3.29 -3.94 -2.41
CA LEU A 120 -4.75 -3.86 -2.51
C LEU A 120 -5.39 -3.93 -1.12
N GLN A 121 -6.43 -3.13 -0.92
CA GLN A 121 -7.22 -3.13 0.30
C GLN A 121 -8.70 -2.90 0.00
N PRO A 122 -9.61 -3.57 0.74
CA PRO A 122 -11.04 -3.26 0.66
C PRO A 122 -11.31 -1.89 1.28
N THR A 123 -12.16 -1.08 0.64
CA THR A 123 -12.64 0.16 1.24
C THR A 123 -13.66 -0.17 2.31
N GLN A 124 -13.52 0.42 3.50
CA GLN A 124 -14.45 0.24 4.61
C GLN A 124 -15.21 1.54 4.87
N ASP A 125 -16.52 1.43 5.15
CA ASP A 125 -17.36 2.62 5.45
C ASP A 125 -16.96 3.30 6.76
N LEU A 126 -16.32 2.56 7.66
CA LEU A 126 -15.83 3.07 8.93
C LEU A 126 -14.34 2.74 9.08
N THR A 127 -13.52 3.76 8.92
CA THR A 127 -12.08 3.71 9.20
C THR A 127 -11.74 4.77 10.24
N ILE A 128 -10.74 4.48 11.09
CA ILE A 128 -10.15 5.49 11.99
C ILE A 128 -8.72 5.74 11.50
N ASP A 129 -8.63 6.14 10.24
CA ASP A 129 -7.36 6.43 9.59
C ASP A 129 -7.28 7.93 9.32
N THR A 130 -6.15 8.53 9.71
CA THR A 130 -5.89 9.96 9.49
C THR A 130 -5.06 10.22 8.24
N THR A 131 -4.52 9.15 7.63
CA THR A 131 -3.66 9.23 6.44
C THR A 131 -3.91 8.03 5.53
N VAL A 132 -3.79 8.25 4.21
CA VAL A 132 -3.90 7.15 3.24
C VAL A 132 -2.59 6.37 3.21
N SER A 133 -2.66 5.07 3.48
CA SER A 133 -1.51 4.17 3.58
C SER A 133 -1.64 2.99 2.61
N ARG A 134 -0.51 2.39 2.23
CA ARG A 134 -0.45 1.18 1.40
C ARG A 134 -0.88 -0.07 2.14
N THR A 135 -0.77 -0.07 3.47
CA THR A 135 -1.14 -1.18 4.37
C THR A 135 -2.10 -0.70 5.45
N GLN A 136 -2.91 -1.63 5.98
CA GLN A 136 -3.89 -1.37 7.05
C GLN A 136 -3.23 -0.86 8.33
N TYR A 137 -2.01 -1.31 8.61
CA TYR A 137 -1.23 -0.89 9.77
C TYR A 137 -0.09 0.00 9.33
N GLN A 138 0.12 1.10 10.06
CA GLN A 138 1.22 2.03 9.86
C GLN A 138 2.09 2.10 11.11
N PHE A 139 3.40 2.19 10.91
CA PHE A 139 4.36 2.45 11.97
C PHE A 139 5.25 3.63 11.59
N THR A 140 5.19 4.70 12.38
CA THR A 140 5.97 5.92 12.13
C THR A 140 7.26 5.89 12.94
N LEU A 141 8.40 5.81 12.25
CA LEU A 141 9.72 5.95 12.87
C LEU A 141 10.18 7.41 12.81
N GLN A 142 10.60 7.95 13.96
CA GLN A 142 11.12 9.31 14.06
C GLN A 142 12.57 9.29 14.53
N ALA A 143 13.40 10.16 13.97
CA ALA A 143 14.77 10.38 14.42
C ALA A 143 15.17 11.86 14.23
N ASN A 144 16.26 12.25 14.89
CA ASN A 144 16.78 13.62 14.84
C ASN A 144 17.66 13.90 13.61
N SER A 145 17.99 12.87 12.82
CA SER A 145 18.80 13.01 11.60
C SER A 145 18.36 12.04 10.52
N LEU A 146 18.59 12.45 9.28
CA LEU A 146 18.26 11.67 8.10
C LEU A 146 19.16 10.43 7.96
N ASP A 147 20.43 10.56 8.33
CA ASP A 147 21.39 9.45 8.35
C ASP A 147 21.00 8.35 9.34
N ALA A 148 20.42 8.72 10.48
CA ALA A 148 19.93 7.72 11.44
C ALA A 148 18.76 6.94 10.84
N LEU A 149 17.82 7.60 10.16
CA LEU A 149 16.71 6.93 9.47
C LEU A 149 17.21 6.00 8.36
N SER A 150 18.14 6.47 7.51
CA SER A 150 18.70 5.66 6.41
C SER A 150 19.37 4.37 6.93
N ASN A 151 19.96 4.39 8.12
CA ASN A 151 20.57 3.20 8.74
C ASN A 151 19.56 2.26 9.41
N TRP A 152 18.55 2.79 10.11
CA TRP A 152 17.65 1.99 10.94
C TRP A 152 16.39 1.50 10.22
N VAL A 153 15.87 2.26 9.25
CA VAL A 153 14.67 1.88 8.48
C VAL A 153 14.86 0.53 7.76
N PRO A 154 15.96 0.28 7.02
CA PRO A 154 16.13 -1.00 6.32
C PRO A 154 16.23 -2.19 7.27
N GLN A 155 16.85 -2.02 8.44
CA GLN A 155 16.99 -3.08 9.44
C GLN A 155 15.64 -3.43 10.07
N LEU A 156 14.83 -2.42 10.39
CA LEU A 156 13.48 -2.63 10.91
C LEU A 156 12.60 -3.33 9.87
N LEU A 157 12.64 -2.85 8.63
CA LEU A 157 11.88 -3.42 7.52
C LEU A 157 12.20 -4.91 7.31
N ALA A 158 13.50 -5.25 7.27
CA ALA A 158 13.93 -6.64 7.10
C ALA A 158 13.45 -7.56 8.25
N ARG A 159 13.42 -7.07 9.49
CA ARG A 159 12.90 -7.84 10.63
C ARG A 159 11.38 -8.02 10.56
N LEU A 160 10.65 -7.00 10.13
CA LEU A 160 9.20 -7.08 9.98
C LEU A 160 8.81 -8.02 8.83
N GLN A 161 9.54 -7.98 7.71
CA GLN A 161 9.33 -8.91 6.58
C GLN A 161 9.56 -10.38 6.96
N ALA A 162 10.40 -10.66 7.97
CA ALA A 162 10.63 -12.01 8.45
C ALA A 162 9.50 -12.57 9.33
N LEU A 163 8.54 -11.74 9.76
CA LEU A 163 7.43 -12.17 10.62
C LEU A 163 6.29 -12.74 9.75
N PRO A 164 5.93 -14.02 9.90
CA PRO A 164 4.87 -14.65 9.08
C PRO A 164 3.46 -14.12 9.38
N GLN A 165 3.33 -13.32 10.44
CA GLN A 165 2.06 -12.68 10.83
C GLN A 165 1.80 -11.39 10.03
N LEU A 166 2.78 -10.90 9.28
CA LEU A 166 2.69 -9.67 8.51
C LEU A 166 2.75 -9.99 7.01
N SER A 167 1.88 -9.36 6.23
CA SER A 167 1.90 -9.39 4.77
C SER A 167 2.16 -7.98 4.24
N ASP A 168 2.68 -7.89 3.01
CA ASP A 168 2.82 -6.64 2.27
C ASP A 168 3.63 -5.55 2.99
N VAL A 169 4.65 -5.96 3.75
CA VAL A 169 5.49 -5.04 4.54
C VAL A 169 6.31 -4.16 3.59
N SER A 170 5.96 -2.88 3.56
CA SER A 170 6.60 -1.86 2.70
C SER A 170 7.10 -0.67 3.50
N SER A 171 7.89 0.19 2.86
CA SER A 171 8.38 1.44 3.44
C SER A 171 8.20 2.59 2.46
N ASP A 172 7.79 3.71 3.02
CA ASP A 172 7.62 5.02 2.40
C ASP A 172 8.99 5.70 2.15
N TRP A 173 10.05 5.17 2.74
CA TRP A 173 11.41 5.67 2.63
C TRP A 173 11.95 5.51 1.19
N GLN A 174 12.10 6.63 0.49
CA GLN A 174 12.55 6.67 -0.89
C GLN A 174 13.78 7.60 -1.06
N ASP A 175 14.98 7.06 -0.82
CA ASP A 175 16.26 7.79 -0.88
C ASP A 175 17.16 7.42 -2.08
N LYS A 176 16.68 6.57 -2.99
CA LYS A 176 17.44 6.06 -4.16
C LYS A 176 16.96 6.66 -5.49
N GLY A 177 16.21 7.76 -5.44
CA GLY A 177 15.87 8.54 -6.62
C GLY A 177 17.13 9.12 -7.27
N LEU A 178 17.22 9.04 -8.60
CA LEU A 178 18.33 9.65 -9.34
C LEU A 178 18.13 11.17 -9.38
N ALA A 179 19.08 11.90 -8.80
CA ALA A 179 19.13 13.36 -8.84
C ALA A 179 20.43 13.83 -9.50
N ALA A 180 20.32 14.79 -10.42
CA ALA A 180 21.48 15.48 -10.97
C ALA A 180 21.67 16.79 -10.20
N TYR A 181 22.79 16.90 -9.48
CA TYR A 181 23.17 18.13 -8.80
C TYR A 181 24.02 18.99 -9.73
N ILE A 182 23.53 20.20 -10.04
CA ILE A 182 24.33 21.20 -10.74
C ILE A 182 25.08 21.99 -9.67
N ASN A 183 26.35 21.65 -9.45
CA ASN A 183 27.21 22.44 -8.59
C ASN A 183 27.83 23.57 -9.40
N VAL A 184 27.29 24.78 -9.26
CA VAL A 184 27.81 25.95 -9.97
C VAL A 184 28.96 26.57 -9.18
N ASP A 185 30.14 26.58 -9.80
CA ASP A 185 31.24 27.43 -9.35
C ASP A 185 30.87 28.91 -9.59
N ARG A 186 30.40 29.56 -8.53
CA ARG A 186 29.97 30.96 -8.55
C ARG A 186 31.12 31.92 -8.88
N ASP A 187 32.36 31.57 -8.51
CA ASP A 187 33.52 32.41 -8.77
C ASP A 187 33.85 32.41 -10.26
N SER A 188 33.78 31.24 -10.90
CA SER A 188 33.95 31.13 -12.35
C SER A 188 32.77 31.72 -13.13
N ALA A 189 31.53 31.53 -12.65
CA ALA A 189 30.34 32.09 -13.28
C ALA A 189 30.36 33.63 -13.30
N SER A 190 30.76 34.26 -12.18
CA SER A 190 30.86 35.73 -12.08
C SER A 190 31.93 36.31 -13.00
N ARG A 191 33.10 35.65 -13.13
CA ARG A 191 34.16 36.04 -14.07
C ARG A 191 33.73 35.99 -15.54
N LEU A 192 32.81 35.08 -15.86
CA LEU A 192 32.26 34.90 -17.21
C LEU A 192 30.99 35.75 -17.46
N GLY A 193 30.58 36.58 -16.50
CA GLY A 193 29.38 37.41 -16.61
C GLY A 193 28.06 36.65 -16.57
N ILE A 194 28.06 35.40 -16.09
CA ILE A 194 26.86 34.56 -15.98
C ILE A 194 26.16 34.86 -14.65
N SER A 195 24.94 35.37 -14.72
CA SER A 195 24.06 35.60 -13.57
C SER A 195 23.29 34.33 -13.21
N MET A 196 23.09 34.08 -11.90
CA MET A 196 22.40 32.91 -11.36
C MET A 196 20.85 33.03 -11.35
N ALA A 197 20.29 33.86 -12.24
CA ALA A 197 18.86 34.12 -12.33
C ALA A 197 18.13 33.10 -13.21
#